data_AF-A0A0C2S9J1-F1
#
_entry.id   AF-A0A0C2S9J1-F1
#
_cell.length_a   1.000
_cell.length_b   1.000
_cell.length_c   1.000
_cell.angle_alpha   90.00
_cell.angle_beta   90.00
_cell.angle_gamma   90.00
#
_symmetry.space_group_name_H-M   'P 1'
#
loop_
_entity.id
_entity.type
_entity.pdbx_description
1 polymer ?
#
loop_
_entity_poly.entity_id
_entity_poly.type
_entity_poly.pdbx_seq_one_letter_code
_entity_poly.pdbx_strand_id
1 'polypeptide(L)' 'MADKNKFDIGDIIRIKTTDELVTVNKWHYVKNMKEYSYTVKEHPSTFYFENELRSK' A
#
# COMPACT_ATOMS: atom_id res chain seq x y z
N MET A 1 -18.82 9.52 -0.63
CA MET A 1 -18.61 8.14 -0.16
C MET A 1 -17.14 8.01 0.22
N ALA A 2 -16.82 7.55 1.42
CA ALA A 2 -15.42 7.34 1.80
C ALA A 2 -14.95 6.04 1.13
N ASP A 3 -14.35 6.21 -0.04
CA ASP A 3 -13.45 5.30 -0.71
C ASP A 3 -12.42 4.78 0.32
N LYS A 4 -12.76 3.66 0.99
CA LYS A 4 -11.94 3.05 2.05
C LYS A 4 -10.82 2.24 1.38
N ASN A 5 -9.62 2.81 1.40
CA ASN A 5 -8.35 2.11 1.25
C ASN A 5 -8.29 0.88 2.18
N LYS A 6 -7.74 -0.26 1.71
CA LYS A 6 -7.58 -1.46 2.54
C LYS A 6 -6.59 -1.30 3.69
N PHE A 7 -5.60 -0.43 3.54
CA PHE A 7 -4.50 -0.27 4.49
C PHE A 7 -4.36 1.20 4.89
N ASP A 8 -4.23 1.48 6.18
CA ASP A 8 -4.08 2.85 6.67
C ASP A 8 -2.61 3.23 6.92
N ILE A 9 -2.35 4.50 7.19
CA ILE A 9 -0.99 4.99 7.44
C ILE A 9 -0.52 4.47 8.79
N GLY A 10 0.64 3.82 8.81
CA GLY A 10 1.20 3.16 9.99
C GLY A 10 0.85 1.68 10.10
N ASP A 11 0.00 1.15 9.21
CA ASP A 11 -0.32 -0.27 9.16
C ASP A 11 0.86 -1.11 8.65
N ILE A 12 1.02 -2.33 9.16
CA ILE A 12 2.11 -3.22 8.78
C ILE A 12 1.55 -4.27 7.81
N ILE A 13 1.99 -4.18 6.58
CA ILE A 13 1.52 -5.01 5.47
C ILE A 13 2.67 -5.83 4.90
N ARG A 14 2.33 -6.88 4.16
CA ARG A 14 3.31 -7.75 3.52
C ARG A 14 3.32 -7.54 2.01
N ILE A 15 4.49 -7.33 1.44
CA ILE A 15 4.67 -7.30 -0.02
C ILE A 15 4.64 -8.75 -0.51
N LYS A 16 3.72 -9.08 -1.44
CA LYS A 16 3.59 -10.45 -1.95
C LYS A 16 4.83 -10.93 -2.71
N THR A 17 5.51 -10.01 -3.39
CA THR A 17 6.64 -10.30 -4.28
C THR A 17 7.93 -10.62 -3.53
N THR A 18 8.21 -9.86 -2.46
CA THR A 18 9.44 -10.00 -1.65
C THR A 18 9.20 -10.72 -0.33
N ASP A 19 7.94 -10.99 0.02
CA ASP A 19 7.51 -11.57 1.30
C ASP A 19 7.95 -10.74 2.53
N GLU A 20 8.26 -9.46 2.29
CA GLU A 20 8.77 -8.50 3.26
C GLU A 20 7.62 -7.79 3.99
N LEU A 21 7.77 -7.62 5.30
CA LEU A 21 6.84 -6.86 6.13
C LEU A 21 7.28 -5.40 6.15
N VAL A 22 6.39 -4.52 5.74
CA VAL A 22 6.67 -3.09 5.56
C VAL A 22 5.56 -2.25 6.15
N THR A 23 5.91 -1.06 6.61
CA THR A 23 4.95 -0.13 7.20
C THR A 23 4.42 0.84 6.16
N VAL A 24 3.09 0.97 6.03
CA VAL A 24 2.46 1.97 5.17
C VAL A 24 2.82 3.37 5.65
N ASN A 25 3.39 4.17 4.76
CA ASN A 25 3.73 5.57 5.02
C ASN A 25 2.66 6.51 4.47
N LYS A 26 2.19 6.24 3.25
CA LYS A 26 1.20 7.06 2.55
C LYS A 26 0.45 6.19 1.54
N TRP A 27 -0.78 6.54 1.26
CA TRP A 27 -1.56 5.92 0.19
C TRP A 27 -2.16 6.99 -0.72
N HIS A 28 -2.44 6.63 -1.96
CA HIS A 28 -3.03 7.52 -2.96
C HIS A 28 -4.00 6.74 -3.84
N TYR A 29 -5.15 7.34 -4.14
CA TYR A 29 -6.09 6.77 -5.10
C TYR A 29 -5.77 7.20 -6.53
N VAL A 30 -5.34 6.24 -7.36
CA VAL A 30 -5.00 6.46 -8.76
C VAL A 30 -6.27 6.36 -9.59
N LYS A 31 -6.93 7.51 -9.82
CA LYS A 31 -8.20 7.60 -10.59
C LYS A 31 -8.16 6.93 -11.96
N ASN A 32 -6.99 6.93 -12.62
CA ASN A 32 -6.82 6.35 -13.95
C ASN A 32 -6.97 4.82 -13.96
N MET A 33 -6.50 4.15 -12.89
CA MET A 33 -6.61 2.69 -12.71
C MET A 33 -7.76 2.30 -11.79
N LYS A 34 -8.40 3.26 -11.10
CA LYS A 34 -9.35 3.02 -10.02
C LYS A 34 -8.77 2.12 -8.92
N GLU A 35 -7.48 2.24 -8.68
CA GLU A 35 -6.73 1.46 -7.69
C GLU A 35 -6.03 2.36 -6.68
N TYR A 36 -5.79 1.81 -5.50
CA TYR A 36 -4.98 2.47 -4.47
C TYR A 36 -3.53 2.05 -4.60
N SER A 37 -2.63 3.03 -4.61
CA SER A 37 -1.21 2.83 -4.43
C SER A 37 -0.80 3.19 -3.02
N TYR A 38 0.22 2.51 -2.52
CA TYR A 38 0.74 2.62 -1.17
C TYR A 38 2.25 2.79 -1.25
N THR A 39 2.77 3.75 -0.50
CA THR A 39 4.20 3.98 -0.30
C THR A 39 4.55 3.53 1.10
N VAL A 40 5.69 2.86 1.26
CA VAL A 40 6.10 2.24 2.52
C VAL A 40 7.28 2.99 3.13
N LYS A 41 7.47 2.88 4.45
CA LYS A 41 8.54 3.58 5.16
C LYS A 41 9.93 3.00 4.90
N GLU A 42 10.05 1.67 4.80
CA GLU A 42 11.33 1.03 4.46
C GLU A 42 11.82 1.43 3.07
N HIS A 43 10.89 1.57 2.11
CA HIS A 43 11.19 1.87 0.71
C HIS A 43 10.41 3.11 0.25
N PRO A 44 10.83 4.33 0.65
CA PRO A 44 10.12 5.57 0.28
C PRO A 44 10.19 5.88 -1.22
N SER A 45 11.15 5.30 -1.93
CA SER A 45 11.29 5.42 -3.39
C SER A 45 10.45 4.41 -4.18
N THR A 46 9.83 3.44 -3.51
CA THR A 46 9.01 2.40 -4.15
C THR A 46 7.55 2.58 -3.74
N PHE A 47 6.66 2.46 -4.71
CA PHE A 47 5.23 2.37 -4.47
C PHE A 47 4.73 0.99 -4.90
N TYR A 48 3.71 0.52 -4.20
CA TYR A 48 3.08 -0.78 -4.41
C TYR A 48 1.59 -0.57 -4.60
N PHE A 49 0.99 -1.33 -5.49
CA PHE A 49 -0.46 -1.32 -5.66
C PHE A 49 -1.14 -2.20 -4.61
N GLU A 50 -2.42 -1.91 -4.31
CA GLU A 50 -3.20 -2.69 -3.35
C GLU A 50 -3.16 -4.20 -3.62
N ASN A 51 -3.11 -4.58 -4.89
CA ASN A 51 -3.08 -5.99 -5.30
C ASN A 51 -1.71 -6.67 -5.05
N GLU A 52 -0.62 -5.91 -4.99
CA GLU A 52 0.72 -6.42 -4.68
C GLU A 52 0.95 -6.61 -3.17
N LEU A 53 0.05 -6.06 -2.37
CA LEU A 53 0.12 -6.03 -0.93
C LEU A 53 -0.86 -7.03 -0.32
N ARG A 54 -0.52 -7.50 0.87
CA ARG A 54 -1.36 -8.42 1.64
C ARG A 54 -1.38 -7.97 3.10
N SER A 55 -2.55 -7.98 3.71
CA SER A 55 -2.63 -7.90 5.17
C SER A 55 -1.87 -9.08 5.79
N LYS A 56 -1.25 -8.86 6.95
CA LYS A 56 -0.73 -9.95 7.78
C LYS A 56 -1.76 -11.07 7.95
#